data_AF-A0A2S6UMH9-F1
#
_entry.id   AF-A0A2S6UMH9-F1
#
_cell.length_a   1.000
_cell.length_b   1.000
_cell.length_c   1.000
_cell.angle_alpha   90.00
_cell.angle_beta   90.00
_cell.angle_gamma   90.00
#
_symmetry.space_group_name_H-M   'P 1'
#
loop_
_entity.id
_entity.type
_entity.pdbx_description
1 polymer ?
#
loop_
_entity_poly.entity_id
_entity_poly.type
_entity_poly.pdbx_seq_one_letter_code
_entity_poly.pdbx_strand_id
1 'polypeptide(L)'
;MRSLDIASTGMLAQQRNVEVISNNLANMNTTAFQRRRTEFHDLIYQDLRRVGSTSSDSGTIVPTGVQLGLGVKLAAVYRIHEQGNLTATDNTFDLAIQGKGFFQIQLPSGETAYTRDGTFQLNESGDIVTHDGYKILPSLTVPSGAIDVTINNSGEVLVKIDGQTALSNIGQIQLATFQNAPGLESIGDNLYKATPASGTAIVGVAGSTGRGTLLQGFLETANVNAVEEISQLISAQRAYEMNSKVIQTSDEMMGTLTALR
;
A
#
# COMPACT_ATOMS: atom_id res chain seq x y z
N MET A 1 30.09 14.29 -19.23
CA MET A 1 29.48 13.05 -18.71
C MET A 1 28.04 13.22 -18.19
N ARG A 2 27.33 14.31 -18.50
CA ARG A 2 25.93 14.50 -18.07
C ARG A 2 24.97 13.42 -18.58
N SER A 3 25.24 12.83 -19.75
CA SER A 3 24.46 11.72 -20.28
C SER A 3 24.54 10.47 -19.42
N LEU A 4 25.70 10.18 -18.81
CA LEU A 4 25.86 9.06 -17.88
C LEU A 4 25.11 9.27 -16.58
N ASP A 5 25.13 10.49 -16.02
CA ASP A 5 24.42 10.80 -14.77
C ASP A 5 22.90 10.69 -14.95
N ILE A 6 22.38 11.22 -16.07
CA ILE A 6 20.96 11.13 -16.43
C ILE A 6 20.56 9.66 -16.66
N ALA A 7 21.36 8.89 -17.40
CA ALA A 7 21.07 7.47 -17.63
C ALA A 7 21.17 6.64 -16.33
N SER A 8 22.13 6.95 -15.46
CA SER A 8 22.31 6.30 -14.15
C SER A 8 21.12 6.53 -13.22
N THR A 9 20.68 7.79 -13.08
CA THR A 9 19.48 8.11 -12.29
C THR A 9 18.22 7.47 -12.87
N GLY A 10 18.09 7.41 -14.20
CA GLY A 10 17.04 6.68 -14.89
C GLY A 10 17.05 5.17 -14.61
N MET A 11 18.22 4.52 -14.67
CA MET A 11 18.35 3.09 -14.33
C MET A 11 17.97 2.81 -12.88
N LEU A 12 18.47 3.62 -11.93
CA LEU A 12 18.14 3.46 -10.51
C LEU A 12 16.64 3.64 -10.26
N ALA A 13 16.00 4.61 -10.92
CA ALA A 13 14.56 4.80 -10.82
C ALA A 13 13.78 3.57 -11.33
N GLN A 14 14.18 3.01 -12.47
CA GLN A 14 13.53 1.80 -13.01
C GLN A 14 13.81 0.56 -12.17
N GLN A 15 15.00 0.43 -11.58
CA GLN A 15 15.30 -0.65 -10.64
C GLN A 15 14.35 -0.62 -9.43
N ARG A 16 14.14 0.56 -8.84
CA ARG A 16 13.16 0.73 -7.76
C ARG A 16 11.73 0.42 -8.18
N ASN A 17 11.36 0.81 -9.41
CA ASN A 17 10.05 0.48 -9.97
C ASN A 17 9.86 -1.04 -10.07
N VAL A 18 10.86 -1.75 -10.61
CA VAL A 18 10.88 -3.22 -10.69
C VAL A 18 10.77 -3.86 -9.31
N GLU A 19 11.50 -3.36 -8.31
CA GLU A 19 11.42 -3.85 -6.92
C GLU A 19 9.99 -3.74 -6.35
N VAL A 20 9.33 -2.59 -6.55
CA VAL A 20 7.97 -2.35 -6.04
C VAL A 20 6.94 -3.22 -6.76
N ILE A 21 6.99 -3.31 -8.08
CA ILE A 21 6.10 -4.16 -8.88
C ILE A 21 6.28 -5.64 -8.51
N SER A 22 7.53 -6.08 -8.33
CA SER A 22 7.83 -7.45 -7.91
C SER A 22 7.25 -7.74 -6.52
N ASN A 23 7.32 -6.78 -5.60
CA ASN A 23 6.71 -6.92 -4.28
C ASN A 23 5.18 -6.98 -4.35
N ASN A 24 4.53 -6.19 -5.21
CA ASN A 24 3.09 -6.28 -5.43
C ASN A 24 2.70 -7.67 -5.95
N LEU A 25 3.40 -8.17 -6.96
CA LEU A 25 3.12 -9.48 -7.56
C LEU A 25 3.30 -10.63 -6.57
N ALA A 26 4.35 -10.57 -5.73
CA ALA A 26 4.60 -11.57 -4.69
C ALA A 26 3.49 -11.60 -3.62
N ASN A 27 2.87 -10.46 -3.33
CA ASN A 27 1.82 -10.34 -2.31
C ASN A 27 0.40 -10.36 -2.88
N MET A 28 0.21 -10.79 -4.13
CA MET A 28 -1.11 -10.85 -4.76
C MET A 28 -2.09 -11.79 -4.03
N ASN A 29 -1.58 -12.86 -3.41
CA ASN A 29 -2.40 -13.81 -2.66
C ASN A 29 -2.47 -13.47 -1.16
N THR A 30 -1.80 -12.41 -0.72
CA THR A 30 -1.83 -11.97 0.67
C THR A 30 -3.16 -11.29 0.96
N THR A 31 -3.86 -11.76 2.00
CA THR A 31 -5.14 -11.19 2.43
C THR A 31 -4.97 -9.70 2.75
N ALA A 32 -5.89 -8.89 2.25
CA ALA A 32 -5.98 -7.45 2.46
C ALA A 32 -4.73 -6.63 2.10
N PHE A 33 -3.85 -7.19 1.25
CA PHE A 33 -2.67 -6.47 0.80
C PHE A 33 -3.04 -5.31 -0.15
N GLN A 34 -2.44 -4.16 0.08
CA GLN A 34 -2.61 -2.97 -0.75
C GLN A 34 -1.39 -2.72 -1.61
N ARG A 35 -1.62 -2.65 -2.93
CA ARG A 35 -0.60 -2.38 -3.93
C ARG A 35 0.10 -1.05 -3.67
N ARG A 36 1.39 -1.03 -3.95
CA ARG A 36 2.25 0.15 -3.84
C ARG A 36 2.58 0.67 -5.23
N ARG A 37 2.63 2.00 -5.37
CA ARG A 37 3.00 2.67 -6.62
C ARG A 37 4.16 3.63 -6.37
N THR A 38 5.14 3.60 -7.28
CA THR A 38 6.24 4.55 -7.31
C THR A 38 5.83 5.84 -8.01
N GLU A 39 6.24 6.97 -7.45
CA GLU A 39 6.12 8.28 -8.07
C GLU A 39 7.50 8.88 -8.30
N PHE A 40 7.74 9.38 -9.51
CA PHE A 40 9.01 9.96 -9.91
C PHE A 40 8.85 11.46 -10.14
N HIS A 41 9.87 12.22 -9.80
CA HIS A 41 9.98 13.65 -10.11
C HIS A 41 11.25 13.90 -10.92
N ASP A 42 11.22 14.93 -11.76
CA ASP A 42 12.41 15.43 -12.42
C ASP A 42 13.38 16.07 -11.41
N LEU A 43 14.66 16.07 -11.77
CA LEU A 43 15.70 16.78 -11.04
C LEU A 43 15.82 18.22 -11.54
N ILE A 44 16.50 19.05 -10.75
CA ILE A 44 16.70 20.48 -11.02
C ILE A 44 17.20 20.71 -12.44
N TYR A 45 16.70 21.76 -13.09
CA TYR A 45 17.14 22.19 -14.42
C TYR A 45 18.38 23.10 -14.31
N GLN A 46 19.37 22.85 -15.15
CA GLN A 46 20.49 23.76 -15.32
C GLN A 46 20.20 24.73 -16.48
N ASP A 47 20.04 26.01 -16.15
CA ASP A 47 19.94 27.10 -17.14
C ASP A 47 21.34 27.40 -17.70
N LEU A 48 21.64 26.97 -18.93
CA LEU A 48 22.87 27.39 -19.62
C LEU A 48 22.74 28.78 -20.24
N ARG A 49 21.51 29.18 -20.56
CA ARG A 49 21.19 30.53 -21.04
C ARG A 49 19.79 30.86 -20.57
N ARG A 50 19.66 31.84 -19.66
CA ARG A 50 18.35 32.27 -19.16
C ARG A 50 17.56 32.94 -20.27
N VAL A 51 16.26 32.62 -20.34
CA VAL A 51 15.32 33.35 -21.20
C VAL A 51 15.39 34.83 -20.82
N GLY A 52 15.54 35.73 -21.79
CA GLY A 52 15.61 37.17 -21.52
C GLY A 52 17.01 37.74 -21.27
N SER A 53 18.09 36.95 -21.30
CA SER A 53 19.46 37.51 -21.22
C SER A 53 19.84 38.27 -22.49
N THR A 54 20.61 39.37 -22.36
CA THR A 54 21.14 40.12 -23.50
C THR A 54 22.28 39.33 -24.16
N SER A 55 22.20 39.09 -25.47
CA SER A 55 23.21 38.34 -26.23
C SER A 55 24.32 39.25 -26.80
N SER A 56 24.17 40.57 -26.72
CA SER A 56 25.07 41.56 -27.29
C SER A 56 24.96 42.90 -26.56
N ASP A 57 25.99 43.74 -26.70
CA ASP A 57 26.04 45.14 -26.22
C ASP A 57 24.99 46.05 -26.93
N SER A 58 24.32 45.51 -27.95
CA SER A 58 23.25 46.12 -28.75
C SER A 58 21.83 45.74 -28.29
N GLY A 59 21.69 45.07 -27.14
CA GLY A 59 20.38 44.83 -26.50
C GLY A 59 19.53 43.71 -27.12
N THR A 60 20.13 42.80 -27.90
CA THR A 60 19.38 41.68 -28.49
C THR A 60 19.02 40.66 -27.42
N ILE A 61 17.71 40.42 -27.25
CA ILE A 61 17.16 39.52 -26.21
C ILE A 61 17.19 38.08 -26.72
N VAL A 62 17.66 37.15 -25.89
CA VAL A 62 17.58 35.71 -26.18
C VAL A 62 16.10 35.24 -26.11
N PRO A 63 15.48 34.77 -27.22
CA PRO A 63 14.06 34.38 -27.23
C PRO A 63 13.80 33.03 -26.57
N THR A 64 14.74 32.09 -26.70
CA THR A 64 14.66 30.75 -26.10
C THR A 64 15.92 30.49 -25.27
N GLY A 65 15.69 30.26 -23.98
CA GLY A 65 16.72 29.78 -23.05
C GLY A 65 17.07 28.32 -23.34
N VAL A 66 18.20 27.87 -22.79
CA VAL A 66 18.60 26.46 -22.84
C VAL A 66 18.52 25.91 -21.43
N GLN A 67 17.52 25.05 -21.19
CA GLN A 67 17.33 24.34 -19.92
C GLN A 67 17.61 22.85 -20.15
N LEU A 68 18.49 22.28 -19.34
CA LEU A 68 18.72 20.82 -19.34
C LEU A 68 18.31 20.25 -17.99
N GLY A 69 17.48 19.20 -18.03
CA GLY A 69 17.12 18.42 -16.86
C GLY A 69 18.29 17.52 -16.42
N LEU A 70 18.47 17.38 -15.10
CA LEU A 70 19.55 16.58 -14.51
C LEU A 70 19.16 15.12 -14.26
N GLY A 71 18.03 14.65 -14.80
CA GLY A 71 17.53 13.28 -14.65
C GLY A 71 16.28 13.20 -13.80
N VAL A 72 16.09 12.06 -13.12
CA VAL A 72 14.88 11.75 -12.34
C VAL A 72 15.22 11.20 -10.96
N LYS A 73 14.33 11.38 -9.99
CA LYS A 73 14.42 10.76 -8.66
C LYS A 73 13.10 10.11 -8.26
N LEU A 74 13.18 9.09 -7.41
CA LEU A 74 12.02 8.55 -6.71
C LEU A 74 11.56 9.58 -5.66
N ALA A 75 10.31 10.02 -5.77
CA ALA A 75 9.71 10.98 -4.86
C ALA A 75 8.99 10.30 -3.70
N ALA A 76 8.19 9.26 -4.02
CA ALA A 76 7.45 8.51 -3.02
C ALA A 76 7.13 7.10 -3.51
N VAL A 77 6.88 6.23 -2.54
CA VAL A 77 6.17 4.96 -2.75
C VAL A 77 4.97 4.98 -1.84
N TYR A 78 3.77 5.13 -2.40
CA TYR A 78 2.53 5.20 -1.61
C TYR A 78 1.65 3.99 -1.89
N ARG A 79 0.79 3.67 -0.92
CA ARG A 79 -0.20 2.61 -1.03
C ARG A 79 -1.47 3.13 -1.69
N ILE A 80 -2.10 2.29 -2.49
CA ILE A 80 -3.38 2.58 -3.11
C ILE A 80 -4.45 1.88 -2.28
N HIS A 81 -5.21 2.68 -1.53
CA HIS A 81 -6.27 2.22 -0.64
C HIS A 81 -7.58 2.04 -1.42
N GLU A 82 -7.59 1.02 -2.27
CA GLU A 82 -8.78 0.54 -2.98
C GLU A 82 -9.16 -0.84 -2.44
N GLN A 83 -10.46 -1.12 -2.38
CA GLN A 83 -10.99 -2.40 -1.94
C GLN A 83 -10.57 -3.50 -2.92
N GLY A 84 -10.02 -4.60 -2.40
CA GLY A 84 -9.75 -5.80 -3.19
C GLY A 84 -11.01 -6.62 -3.50
N ASN A 85 -10.85 -7.74 -4.20
CA ASN A 85 -11.97 -8.66 -4.39
C ASN A 85 -12.31 -9.35 -3.06
N LEU A 86 -13.59 -9.64 -2.87
CA LEU A 86 -14.06 -10.41 -1.71
C LEU A 86 -14.22 -11.87 -2.14
N THR A 87 -13.50 -12.76 -1.48
CA THR A 87 -13.58 -14.21 -1.74
C THR A 87 -14.31 -14.87 -0.58
N ALA A 88 -15.33 -15.66 -0.89
CA ALA A 88 -16.05 -16.44 0.12
C ALA A 88 -15.13 -17.52 0.67
N THR A 89 -15.16 -17.71 1.98
CA THR A 89 -14.48 -18.76 2.71
C THR A 89 -15.49 -19.53 3.57
N ASP A 90 -15.22 -20.81 3.81
CA ASP A 90 -16.10 -21.66 4.63
C ASP A 90 -15.83 -21.50 6.15
N ASN A 91 -14.98 -20.56 6.54
CA ASN A 91 -14.59 -20.34 7.94
C ASN A 91 -15.44 -19.25 8.60
N THR A 92 -16.04 -19.59 9.74
CA THR A 92 -16.93 -18.71 10.52
C THR A 92 -16.23 -17.44 11.05
N PHE A 93 -14.93 -17.50 11.33
CA PHE A 93 -14.16 -16.38 11.89
C PHE A 93 -13.44 -15.54 10.83
N ASP A 94 -13.57 -15.89 9.55
CA ASP A 94 -13.09 -15.04 8.47
C ASP A 94 -14.06 -13.87 8.27
N LEU A 95 -13.53 -12.66 8.38
CA LEU A 95 -14.31 -11.43 8.29
C LEU A 95 -13.75 -10.52 7.22
N ALA A 96 -14.59 -10.03 6.32
CA ALA A 96 -14.21 -8.99 5.39
C ALA A 96 -14.97 -7.70 5.68
N ILE A 97 -14.29 -6.58 5.47
CA ILE A 97 -14.90 -5.25 5.52
C ILE A 97 -15.28 -4.87 4.09
N GLN A 98 -16.57 -4.69 3.84
CA GLN A 98 -17.07 -4.13 2.58
C GLN A 98 -17.15 -2.61 2.72
N GLY A 99 -16.15 -1.90 2.19
CA GLY A 99 -16.10 -0.44 2.21
C GLY A 99 -14.88 0.11 2.96
N LYS A 100 -15.04 1.22 3.67
CA LYS A 100 -13.93 1.85 4.41
C LYS A 100 -13.90 1.42 5.87
N GLY A 101 -12.76 0.95 6.35
CA GLY A 101 -12.58 0.60 7.75
C GLY A 101 -11.36 -0.27 7.95
N PHE A 102 -10.91 -0.33 9.19
CA PHE A 102 -9.86 -1.23 9.65
C PHE A 102 -10.35 -1.90 10.95
N PHE A 103 -10.03 -3.17 11.10
CA PHE A 103 -10.10 -3.86 12.38
C PHE A 103 -9.06 -3.27 13.33
N GLN A 104 -9.40 -3.25 14.61
CA GLN A 104 -8.51 -2.81 15.66
C GLN A 104 -7.99 -4.04 16.39
N ILE A 105 -6.68 -4.11 16.54
CA ILE A 105 -6.02 -5.19 17.26
C ILE A 105 -5.16 -4.63 18.39
N GLN A 106 -5.05 -5.38 19.47
CA GLN A 106 -4.17 -5.06 20.58
C GLN A 106 -2.86 -5.83 20.44
N LEU A 107 -1.76 -5.09 20.30
CA LEU A 107 -0.41 -5.63 20.31
C LEU A 107 -0.06 -6.14 21.72
N PRO A 108 0.94 -7.04 21.87
CA PRO A 108 1.41 -7.51 23.17
C PRO A 108 1.98 -6.39 24.05
N SER A 109 2.42 -5.29 23.44
CA SER A 109 2.85 -4.07 24.13
C SER A 109 1.71 -3.27 24.76
N GLY A 110 0.46 -3.62 24.46
CA GLY A 110 -0.75 -2.88 24.85
C GLY A 110 -1.14 -1.76 23.88
N GLU A 111 -0.33 -1.48 22.86
CA GLU A 111 -0.66 -0.51 21.81
C GLU A 111 -1.75 -1.04 20.86
N THR A 112 -2.53 -0.14 20.27
CA THR A 112 -3.51 -0.49 19.23
C THR A 112 -2.86 -0.43 17.85
N ALA A 113 -2.97 -1.52 17.11
CA ALA A 113 -2.69 -1.58 15.67
C ALA A 113 -3.99 -1.78 14.88
N TYR A 114 -3.89 -1.56 13.59
CA TYR A 114 -5.02 -1.59 12.66
C TYR A 114 -4.72 -2.55 11.53
N THR A 115 -5.70 -3.31 11.07
CA THR A 115 -5.53 -4.23 9.94
C THR A 115 -6.81 -4.30 9.11
N ARG A 116 -6.68 -4.65 7.83
CA ARG A 116 -7.83 -5.09 7.02
C ARG A 116 -7.85 -6.60 6.83
N ASP A 117 -6.80 -7.28 7.29
CA ASP A 117 -6.78 -8.73 7.34
C ASP A 117 -7.82 -9.19 8.37
N GLY A 118 -8.68 -10.09 7.95
CA GLY A 118 -9.74 -10.63 8.78
C GLY A 118 -9.68 -12.13 8.94
N THR A 119 -8.50 -12.74 8.76
CA THR A 119 -8.24 -14.11 9.20
C THR A 119 -8.15 -14.14 10.72
N PHE A 120 -9.28 -14.34 11.40
CA PHE A 120 -9.33 -14.49 12.85
C PHE A 120 -9.54 -15.95 13.26
N GLN A 121 -9.14 -16.25 14.49
CA GLN A 121 -9.27 -17.55 15.14
C GLN A 121 -9.65 -17.38 16.60
N LEU A 122 -10.10 -18.45 17.26
CA LEU A 122 -10.30 -18.47 18.69
C LEU A 122 -9.07 -19.02 19.41
N ASN A 123 -8.68 -18.39 20.51
CA ASN A 123 -7.68 -18.94 21.42
C ASN A 123 -8.32 -19.84 22.50
N GLU A 124 -7.48 -20.45 23.36
CA GLU A 124 -7.92 -21.33 24.45
C GLU A 124 -8.89 -20.64 25.44
N SER A 125 -8.74 -19.33 25.63
CA SER A 125 -9.62 -18.52 26.49
C SER A 125 -10.95 -18.17 25.83
N GLY A 126 -11.15 -18.52 24.55
CA GLY A 126 -12.32 -18.13 23.76
C GLY A 126 -12.27 -16.72 23.20
N ASP A 127 -11.14 -16.01 23.28
CA ASP A 127 -11.01 -14.69 22.66
C ASP A 127 -10.77 -14.80 21.15
N ILE A 128 -11.33 -13.87 20.40
CA ILE A 128 -11.04 -13.70 18.96
C ILE A 128 -9.67 -13.05 18.79
N VAL A 129 -8.76 -13.76 18.15
CA VAL A 129 -7.38 -13.37 17.90
C VAL A 129 -7.00 -13.47 16.42
N THR A 130 -5.98 -12.72 16.00
CA THR A 130 -5.33 -12.92 14.70
C THR A 130 -4.51 -14.21 14.68
N HIS A 131 -3.95 -14.57 13.51
CA HIS A 131 -3.04 -15.72 13.37
C HIS A 131 -1.80 -15.63 14.29
N ASP A 132 -1.36 -14.42 14.64
CA ASP A 132 -0.26 -14.16 15.59
C ASP A 132 -0.70 -14.17 17.07
N GLY A 133 -1.98 -14.36 17.35
CA GLY A 133 -2.53 -14.36 18.71
C GLY A 133 -2.88 -12.97 19.25
N TYR A 134 -2.91 -11.93 18.42
CA TYR A 134 -3.29 -10.58 18.85
C TYR A 134 -4.81 -10.45 18.96
N LYS A 135 -5.29 -9.92 20.09
CA LYS A 135 -6.73 -9.80 20.36
C LYS A 135 -7.35 -8.69 19.53
N ILE A 136 -8.56 -8.91 19.04
CA ILE A 136 -9.37 -7.84 18.46
C ILE A 136 -9.87 -6.88 19.56
N LEU A 137 -10.06 -5.60 19.22
CA LEU A 137 -10.65 -4.58 20.08
C LEU A 137 -12.03 -4.14 19.57
N PRO A 138 -13.05 -4.05 20.43
CA PRO A 138 -13.07 -4.48 21.83
C PRO A 138 -12.89 -6.01 21.97
N SER A 139 -12.33 -6.46 23.09
CA SER A 139 -12.09 -7.89 23.34
C SER A 139 -13.43 -8.63 23.45
N LEU A 140 -13.62 -9.62 22.59
CA LEU A 140 -14.81 -10.45 22.51
C LEU A 140 -14.43 -11.88 22.90
N THR A 141 -15.12 -12.42 23.91
CA THR A 141 -14.89 -13.78 24.41
C THR A 141 -16.10 -14.64 24.09
N VAL A 142 -15.90 -15.67 23.27
CA VAL A 142 -16.89 -16.69 22.92
C VAL A 142 -16.95 -17.73 24.04
N PRO A 143 -18.12 -17.95 24.68
CA PRO A 143 -18.28 -18.97 25.71
C PRO A 143 -18.06 -20.39 25.16
N SER A 144 -17.46 -21.28 25.95
CA SER A 144 -17.18 -22.68 25.55
C SER A 144 -18.41 -23.54 25.24
N GLY A 145 -19.61 -23.09 25.64
CA GLY A 145 -20.89 -23.73 25.30
C GLY A 145 -21.53 -23.24 24.00
N ALA A 146 -20.84 -22.40 23.21
CA ALA A 146 -21.34 -21.92 21.93
C ALA A 146 -21.24 -23.01 20.85
N ILE A 147 -22.39 -23.34 20.24
CA ILE A 147 -22.50 -24.28 19.11
C ILE A 147 -22.19 -23.57 17.80
N ASP A 148 -22.63 -22.32 17.67
CA ASP A 148 -22.52 -21.53 16.45
C ASP A 148 -22.28 -20.05 16.77
N VAL A 149 -21.54 -19.37 15.90
CA VAL A 149 -21.19 -17.95 16.01
C VAL A 149 -21.57 -17.26 14.72
N THR A 150 -22.52 -16.34 14.79
CA THR A 150 -22.96 -15.54 13.64
C THR A 150 -22.61 -14.08 13.86
N ILE A 151 -22.03 -13.44 12.86
CA ILE A 151 -21.65 -12.03 12.92
C ILE A 151 -22.48 -11.28 11.90
N ASN A 152 -23.26 -10.30 12.36
CA ASN A 152 -24.11 -9.52 11.46
C ASN A 152 -23.32 -8.41 10.74
N ASN A 153 -23.94 -7.78 9.73
CA ASN A 153 -23.30 -6.71 8.95
C ASN A 153 -22.92 -5.47 9.78
N SER A 154 -23.57 -5.27 10.93
CA SER A 154 -23.27 -4.20 11.89
C SER A 154 -22.13 -4.57 12.84
N GLY A 155 -21.58 -5.78 12.74
CA GLY A 155 -20.48 -6.29 13.57
C GLY A 155 -20.88 -6.87 14.91
N GLU A 156 -22.17 -7.04 15.19
CA GLU A 156 -22.62 -7.70 16.41
C GLU A 156 -22.34 -9.20 16.30
N VAL A 157 -21.70 -9.74 17.33
CA VAL A 157 -21.34 -11.15 17.43
C VAL A 157 -22.41 -11.85 18.26
N LEU A 158 -23.18 -12.69 17.59
CA LEU A 158 -24.28 -13.46 18.14
C LEU A 158 -23.82 -14.91 18.28
N VAL A 159 -23.99 -15.48 19.47
CA VAL A 159 -23.65 -16.88 19.74
C VAL A 159 -24.91 -17.67 20.05
N LYS A 160 -24.96 -18.91 19.54
CA LYS A 160 -25.98 -19.88 19.89
C LYS A 160 -25.42 -20.82 20.95
N ILE A 161 -25.97 -20.78 22.15
CA ILE A 161 -25.55 -21.64 23.26
C ILE A 161 -26.41 -22.90 23.28
N ASP A 162 -25.82 -24.04 23.64
CA ASP A 162 -26.55 -25.29 23.80
C ASP A 162 -27.73 -25.16 24.78
N GLY A 163 -28.89 -25.69 24.40
CA GLY A 163 -30.14 -25.59 25.17
C GLY A 163 -30.87 -24.23 25.11
N GLN A 164 -30.36 -23.21 24.40
CA GLN A 164 -31.04 -21.94 24.18
C GLN A 164 -31.43 -21.75 22.71
N THR A 165 -32.72 -21.49 22.45
CA THR A 165 -33.22 -21.21 21.09
C THR A 165 -32.91 -19.77 20.65
N ALA A 166 -32.70 -18.85 21.59
CA ALA A 166 -32.39 -17.45 21.31
C ALA A 166 -30.87 -17.24 21.20
N LEU A 167 -30.46 -16.45 20.20
CA LEU A 167 -29.08 -15.99 20.06
C LEU A 167 -28.75 -14.98 21.15
N SER A 168 -27.59 -15.14 21.80
CA SER A 168 -27.06 -14.18 22.78
C SER A 168 -26.03 -13.28 22.11
N ASN A 169 -26.11 -11.96 22.34
CA ASN A 169 -25.13 -11.01 21.82
C ASN A 169 -23.96 -10.89 22.83
N ILE A 170 -22.75 -11.24 22.39
CA ILE A 170 -21.53 -11.18 23.23
C ILE A 170 -20.76 -9.87 23.05
N GLY A 171 -21.18 -9.02 22.12
CA GLY A 171 -20.61 -7.70 21.88
C GLY A 171 -20.54 -7.36 20.40
N GLN A 172 -19.87 -6.25 20.09
CA GLN A 172 -19.82 -5.70 18.74
C GLN A 172 -18.40 -5.33 18.33
N ILE A 173 -18.00 -5.77 17.15
CA ILE A 173 -16.75 -5.39 16.50
C ILE A 173 -16.89 -3.95 16.00
N GLN A 174 -15.92 -3.12 16.35
CA GLN A 174 -15.87 -1.72 15.95
C GLN A 174 -14.78 -1.51 14.91
N LEU A 175 -15.11 -0.73 13.87
CA LEU A 175 -14.17 -0.37 12.82
C LEU A 175 -13.57 1.01 13.10
N ALA A 176 -12.27 1.11 12.86
CA ALA A 176 -11.55 2.37 12.85
C ALA A 176 -11.45 2.90 11.42
N THR A 177 -11.69 4.21 11.25
CA THR A 177 -11.42 4.92 9.99
C THR A 177 -10.46 6.06 10.24
N PHE A 178 -9.66 6.38 9.22
CA PHE A 178 -8.70 7.48 9.23
C PHE A 178 -9.06 8.50 8.16
N GLN A 179 -8.77 9.77 8.42
CA GLN A 179 -8.91 10.82 7.41
C GLN A 179 -7.92 10.61 6.25
N ASN A 180 -6.69 10.21 6.58
CA ASN A 180 -5.63 9.96 5.60
C ASN A 180 -5.04 8.54 5.76
N ALA A 181 -5.63 7.56 5.07
CA ALA A 181 -5.16 6.17 5.13
C ALA A 181 -3.70 5.97 4.64
N PRO A 182 -3.22 6.64 3.56
CA PRO A 182 -1.81 6.57 3.16
C PRO A 182 -0.79 6.99 4.24
N GLY A 183 -1.21 7.79 5.22
CA GLY A 183 -0.35 8.21 6.33
C GLY A 183 -0.10 7.11 7.37
N LEU A 184 -0.75 5.96 7.26
CA LEU A 184 -0.55 4.83 8.17
C LEU A 184 0.83 4.18 7.96
N GLU A 185 1.57 4.02 9.05
CA GLU A 185 2.83 3.27 9.04
C GLU A 185 2.54 1.78 9.06
N SER A 186 3.26 0.97 8.28
CA SER A 186 3.12 -0.50 8.34
C SER A 186 4.24 -1.05 9.20
N ILE A 187 3.88 -1.92 10.15
CA ILE A 187 4.80 -2.50 11.12
C ILE A 187 5.14 -3.97 10.80
N GLY A 188 4.73 -4.48 9.64
CA GLY A 188 4.79 -5.91 9.29
C GLY A 188 3.40 -6.58 9.39
N ASP A 189 3.29 -7.81 8.90
CA ASP A 189 2.14 -8.71 9.12
C ASP A 189 0.76 -8.13 8.78
N ASN A 190 0.69 -7.27 7.76
CA ASN A 190 -0.49 -6.49 7.37
C ASN A 190 -1.05 -5.57 8.47
N LEU A 191 -0.25 -5.28 9.49
CA LEU A 191 -0.59 -4.37 10.58
C LEU A 191 -0.12 -2.95 10.29
N TYR A 192 -0.93 -2.01 10.77
CA TYR A 192 -0.74 -0.59 10.62
C TYR A 192 -0.76 0.14 11.96
N LYS A 193 0.09 1.15 12.10
CA LYS A 193 0.10 2.07 13.25
C LYS A 193 -0.33 3.46 12.79
N ALA A 194 -1.13 4.11 13.63
CA ALA A 194 -1.54 5.49 13.42
C ALA A 194 -0.33 6.44 13.61
N THR A 195 -0.18 7.39 12.70
CA THR A 195 0.86 8.43 12.75
C THR A 195 0.20 9.81 12.82
N PRO A 196 0.98 10.87 13.13
CA PRO A 196 0.48 12.24 13.01
C PRO A 196 -0.04 12.57 11.59
N ALA A 197 0.49 11.92 10.55
CA ALA A 197 0.07 12.13 9.17
C ALA A 197 -1.24 11.40 8.80
N SER A 198 -1.58 10.30 9.48
CA SER A 198 -2.87 9.61 9.27
C SER A 198 -4.05 10.30 9.95
N GLY A 199 -3.75 11.10 10.98
CA GLY A 199 -4.73 11.61 11.93
C GLY A 199 -5.12 10.58 12.99
N THR A 200 -6.05 10.96 13.86
CA THR A 200 -6.57 10.08 14.92
C THR A 200 -7.56 9.05 14.37
N ALA A 201 -7.61 7.87 14.99
CA ALA A 201 -8.57 6.84 14.64
C ALA A 201 -9.98 7.26 15.07
N ILE A 202 -10.92 7.25 14.13
CA ILE A 202 -12.34 7.50 14.41
C ILE A 202 -13.05 6.15 14.51
N VAL A 203 -13.19 5.65 15.73
CA VAL A 203 -13.80 4.36 16.01
C VAL A 203 -15.33 4.46 15.99
N GLY A 204 -15.99 3.43 15.47
CA GLY A 204 -17.43 3.30 15.57
C GLY A 204 -17.96 2.00 14.96
N VAL A 205 -19.28 1.89 14.93
CA VAL A 205 -20.00 0.70 14.50
C VAL A 205 -19.90 0.49 12.98
N ALA A 206 -19.75 -0.75 12.54
CA ALA A 206 -19.79 -1.11 11.12
C ALA A 206 -21.16 -0.76 10.50
N GLY A 207 -21.19 -0.31 9.25
CA GLY A 207 -22.41 0.12 8.56
C GLY A 207 -22.93 1.52 8.96
N SER A 208 -22.29 2.21 9.91
CA SER A 208 -22.57 3.62 10.19
C SER A 208 -22.02 4.55 9.10
N THR A 209 -22.51 5.78 9.01
CA THR A 209 -22.11 6.76 7.98
C THR A 209 -20.58 6.90 7.90
N GLY A 210 -20.04 6.60 6.71
CA GLY A 210 -18.59 6.68 6.43
C GLY A 210 -17.78 5.42 6.75
N ARG A 211 -18.43 4.35 7.25
CA ARG A 211 -17.81 3.05 7.54
C ARG A 211 -18.42 1.94 6.68
N GLY A 212 -17.60 0.95 6.36
CA GLY A 212 -18.02 -0.26 5.68
C GLY A 212 -18.84 -1.18 6.57
N THR A 213 -19.54 -2.12 5.96
CA THR A 213 -20.24 -3.22 6.63
C THR A 213 -19.30 -4.41 6.79
N LEU A 214 -19.60 -5.29 7.74
CA LEU A 214 -18.91 -6.57 7.88
C LEU A 214 -19.61 -7.66 7.07
N LEU A 215 -18.81 -8.59 6.56
CA LEU A 215 -19.25 -9.82 5.90
C LEU A 215 -18.54 -10.99 6.54
N GLN A 216 -19.30 -11.93 7.07
CA GLN A 216 -18.81 -13.17 7.66
C GLN A 216 -18.60 -14.25 6.60
N GLY A 217 -17.54 -15.04 6.72
CA GLY A 217 -17.18 -16.08 5.75
C GLY A 217 -16.63 -15.49 4.46
N PHE A 218 -15.99 -14.32 4.54
CA PHE A 218 -15.33 -13.70 3.41
C PHE A 218 -13.98 -13.16 3.84
N LEU A 219 -13.02 -13.19 2.91
CA LEU A 219 -11.74 -12.52 3.03
C LEU A 219 -11.55 -11.52 1.88
N GLU A 220 -10.94 -10.38 2.19
CA GLU A 220 -10.52 -9.40 1.19
C GLU A 220 -9.19 -9.86 0.56
N THR A 221 -9.12 -10.06 -0.75
CA THR A 221 -7.88 -10.38 -1.46
C THR A 221 -7.05 -9.12 -1.67
N ALA A 222 -5.78 -9.28 -2.09
CA ALA A 222 -4.99 -8.14 -2.51
C ALA A 222 -5.68 -7.38 -3.66
N ASN A 223 -5.53 -6.06 -3.70
CA ASN A 223 -6.02 -5.22 -4.80
C ASN A 223 -5.03 -5.14 -5.97
N VAL A 224 -4.23 -6.20 -6.16
CA VAL A 224 -3.17 -6.29 -7.16
C VAL A 224 -3.70 -7.02 -8.39
N ASN A 225 -3.55 -6.40 -9.57
CA ASN A 225 -3.88 -7.04 -10.84
C ASN A 225 -2.59 -7.56 -11.51
N ALA A 226 -2.39 -8.88 -11.51
CA ALA A 226 -1.19 -9.49 -12.09
C ALA A 226 -0.93 -9.10 -13.55
N VAL A 227 -1.97 -8.98 -14.37
CA VAL A 227 -1.80 -8.64 -15.80
C VAL A 227 -1.26 -7.21 -15.94
N GLU A 228 -1.81 -6.28 -15.16
CA GLU A 228 -1.34 -4.90 -15.15
C GLU A 228 0.08 -4.79 -14.59
N GLU A 229 0.36 -5.43 -13.46
CA GLU A 229 1.69 -5.42 -12.83
C GLU A 229 2.75 -6.06 -13.75
N ILE A 230 2.46 -7.18 -14.42
CA ILE A 230 3.40 -7.81 -15.38
C ILE A 230 3.66 -6.88 -16.58
N SER A 231 2.62 -6.21 -17.10
CA SER A 231 2.80 -5.25 -18.19
C SER A 231 3.67 -4.06 -17.76
N GLN A 232 3.46 -3.55 -16.54
CA GLN A 232 4.29 -2.50 -15.96
C GLN A 232 5.73 -2.99 -15.70
N LEU A 233 5.90 -4.23 -15.25
CA LEU A 233 7.22 -4.86 -15.03
C LEU A 233 8.02 -4.93 -16.33
N ILE A 234 7.41 -5.43 -17.41
CA ILE A 234 8.04 -5.50 -18.73
C ILE A 234 8.41 -4.11 -19.24
N SER A 235 7.53 -3.13 -19.02
CA SER A 235 7.79 -1.74 -19.41
C SER A 235 8.97 -1.14 -18.63
N ALA A 236 9.03 -1.38 -17.32
CA ALA A 236 10.13 -0.93 -16.46
C ALA A 236 11.46 -1.62 -16.80
N GLN A 237 11.45 -2.92 -17.10
CA GLN A 237 12.62 -3.67 -17.56
C GLN A 237 13.14 -3.13 -18.90
N ARG A 238 12.27 -2.91 -19.89
CA ARG A 238 12.65 -2.28 -21.16
C ARG A 238 13.22 -0.88 -20.95
N ALA A 239 12.66 -0.09 -20.05
CA ALA A 239 13.18 1.23 -19.71
C ALA A 239 14.57 1.15 -19.06
N TYR A 240 14.81 0.16 -18.19
CA TYR A 240 16.13 -0.11 -17.63
C TYR A 240 17.15 -0.50 -18.72
N GLU A 241 16.79 -1.41 -19.62
CA GLU A 241 17.62 -1.82 -20.76
C GLU A 241 17.97 -0.66 -21.69
N MET A 242 16.98 0.20 -22.00
CA MET A 242 17.20 1.42 -22.80
C MET A 242 18.20 2.36 -22.14
N ASN A 243 18.09 2.61 -20.83
CA ASN A 243 19.05 3.44 -20.09
C ASN A 243 20.45 2.81 -20.08
N SER A 244 20.56 1.48 -19.96
CA SER A 244 21.85 0.78 -20.08
C SER A 244 22.48 0.96 -21.48
N LYS A 245 21.67 0.93 -22.55
CA LYS A 245 22.15 1.19 -23.91
C LYS A 245 22.64 2.64 -24.09
N VAL A 246 22.02 3.62 -23.41
CA VAL A 246 22.49 5.02 -23.41
C VAL A 246 23.88 5.14 -22.76
N ILE A 247 24.16 4.36 -21.72
CA ILE A 247 25.49 4.30 -21.10
C ILE A 247 26.50 3.69 -22.06
N GLN A 248 26.19 2.53 -22.65
CA GLN A 248 27.07 1.86 -23.62
C GLN A 248 27.42 2.77 -24.81
N THR A 249 26.43 3.45 -25.39
CA THR A 249 26.66 4.37 -26.52
C THR A 249 27.48 5.60 -26.10
N SER A 250 27.28 6.10 -24.88
CA SER A 250 28.12 7.18 -24.34
C SER A 250 29.58 6.71 -24.15
N ASP A 251 29.79 5.50 -23.66
CA ASP A 251 31.12 4.90 -23.48
C ASP A 251 31.81 4.61 -24.82
N GLU A 252 31.08 4.10 -25.81
CA GLU A 252 31.57 3.88 -27.19
C GLU A 252 32.06 5.21 -27.80
N MET A 253 31.27 6.30 -27.68
CA MET A 253 31.69 7.63 -28.13
C MET A 253 32.95 8.11 -27.42
N MET A 254 33.10 7.87 -26.11
CA MET A 254 34.33 8.21 -25.39
C MET A 254 35.54 7.39 -25.83
N GLY A 255 35.33 6.10 -26.12
CA GLY A 255 36.37 5.24 -26.67
C GLY A 255 36.88 5.77 -28.02
N THR A 256 35.98 6.16 -28.92
CA THR A 256 36.38 6.74 -30.22
C THR A 256 37.15 8.06 -30.07
N LEU A 257 36.75 8.92 -29.13
CA LEU A 257 37.47 10.17 -28.84
C LEU A 257 38.87 9.93 -28.29
N THR A 258 39.06 8.86 -27.51
CA THR A 258 40.36 8.49 -26.95
C THR A 258 41.26 7.86 -28.01
N ALA A 259 40.70 7.10 -28.95
CA ALA A 259 41.42 6.49 -30.07
C ALA A 259 41.86 7.50 -31.16
N LEU A 260 41.28 8.70 -31.18
CA LEU A 260 41.67 9.81 -32.06
C LEU A 260 42.88 10.61 -31.54
N ARG A 261 43.41 10.26 -30.36
CA ARG A 261 44.61 10.85 -29.75
C ARG A 261 45.82 9.96 -29.95
#